data_AF-A0A973D3F7-F1
#
_entry.id   AF-A0A973D3F7-F1
#
_cell.length_a   1.000
_cell.length_b   1.000
_cell.length_c   1.000
_cell.angle_alpha   90.00
_cell.angle_beta   90.00
_cell.angle_gamma   90.00
#
_symmetry.space_group_name_H-M   'P 1'
#
loop_
_entity.id
_entity.type
_entity.pdbx_description
1 polymer ?
#
loop_
_entity_poly.entity_id
_entity_poly.type
_entity_poly.pdbx_seq_one_letter_code
_entity_poly.pdbx_strand_id
1 'polypeptide(L)'
;MVYQLKETNYIDNPKADGYRGVHLIGKHVSAVDNKKYQVEIQVRTKLQHAWATSVEIVDLFTKQTLKSNIGQQDWKDFFKYAGDEFANIEGTPKNFHDSQAQLARLISKLNIYKRFNAFRVSLNFIDENISSHEHAYCLIKIDTVSNTGEVFLFSESEAKEATKKYLAAEKESAKNPTLVSALVNIASVGNLKEAFPNYFADSTMFIETLQSIHSYPLGFGARILAKWLKSAGL
;
A
#
# COMPACT_ATOMS: atom_id res chain seq x y z
N MET A 1 -13.14 -9.31 -35.83
CA MET A 1 -11.73 -9.40 -35.39
C MET A 1 -11.72 -10.03 -34.02
N VAL A 2 -11.02 -11.16 -33.84
CA VAL A 2 -10.80 -11.75 -32.51
C VAL A 2 -9.53 -11.14 -31.96
N TYR A 3 -9.64 -10.33 -30.90
CA TYR A 3 -8.47 -9.82 -30.20
C TYR A 3 -7.80 -10.98 -29.47
N GLN A 4 -6.55 -11.31 -29.82
CA GLN A 4 -5.76 -12.29 -29.07
C GLN A 4 -5.21 -11.61 -27.82
N LEU A 5 -5.78 -11.97 -26.67
CA LEU A 5 -5.25 -11.60 -25.36
C LEU A 5 -4.46 -12.78 -24.80
N LYS A 6 -3.23 -12.54 -24.37
CA LYS A 6 -2.46 -13.48 -23.58
C LYS A 6 -2.90 -13.35 -22.13
N GLU A 7 -3.50 -14.41 -21.60
CA GLU A 7 -3.88 -14.50 -20.19
C GLU A 7 -2.71 -15.00 -19.33
N THR A 8 -2.59 -14.45 -18.13
CA THR A 8 -1.76 -15.00 -17.06
C THR A 8 -2.51 -14.86 -15.74
N ASN A 9 -2.87 -16.00 -15.14
CA ASN A 9 -3.69 -16.07 -13.94
C ASN A 9 -2.80 -16.22 -12.69
N TYR A 10 -2.61 -15.12 -11.96
CA TYR A 10 -1.90 -15.08 -10.67
C TYR A 10 -2.81 -15.31 -9.46
N ILE A 11 -4.07 -15.69 -9.65
CA ILE A 11 -4.95 -16.12 -8.55
C ILE A 11 -4.65 -17.59 -8.24
N ASP A 12 -4.71 -18.44 -9.28
CA ASP A 12 -4.42 -19.88 -9.15
C ASP A 12 -2.92 -20.18 -9.10
N ASN A 13 -2.11 -19.33 -9.74
CA ASN A 13 -0.65 -19.44 -9.79
C ASN A 13 0.01 -18.17 -9.23
N PRO A 14 -0.11 -17.95 -7.92
CA PRO A 14 0.33 -16.72 -7.29
C PRO A 14 1.82 -16.43 -7.39
N LYS A 15 2.16 -15.14 -7.45
CA LYS A 15 3.56 -14.72 -7.33
C LYS A 15 4.09 -14.92 -5.90
N ALA A 16 5.40 -15.07 -5.80
CA ALA A 16 6.10 -15.28 -4.53
C ALA A 16 6.07 -14.06 -3.59
N ASP A 17 5.75 -12.88 -4.12
CA ASP A 17 5.66 -11.61 -3.39
C ASP A 17 4.27 -11.34 -2.77
N GLY A 18 3.31 -12.27 -2.93
CA GLY A 18 1.95 -12.12 -2.43
C GLY A 18 0.97 -11.51 -3.45
N TYR A 19 1.44 -11.08 -4.61
CA TYR A 19 0.57 -10.53 -5.66
C TYR A 19 -0.46 -11.55 -6.16
N ARG A 20 -1.68 -11.05 -6.45
CA ARG A 20 -2.80 -11.80 -7.02
C ARG A 20 -3.55 -10.96 -8.05
N GLY A 21 -4.14 -11.62 -9.05
CA GLY A 21 -4.93 -11.01 -10.11
C GLY A 21 -4.75 -11.73 -11.45
N VAL A 22 -5.59 -11.42 -12.43
CA VAL A 22 -5.46 -11.96 -13.79
C VAL A 22 -4.99 -10.85 -14.71
N HIS A 23 -3.94 -11.11 -15.49
CA HIS A 23 -3.41 -10.20 -16.49
C HIS A 23 -3.83 -10.65 -17.87
N LEU A 24 -4.42 -9.74 -18.64
CA LEU A 24 -4.76 -9.94 -20.05
C LEU A 24 -3.96 -8.95 -20.88
N ILE A 25 -2.98 -9.44 -21.64
CA ILE A 25 -2.08 -8.60 -22.43
C ILE A 25 -2.41 -8.76 -23.91
N GLY A 26 -2.67 -7.66 -24.59
CA GLY A 26 -3.00 -7.62 -26.00
C GLY A 26 -2.34 -6.47 -26.75
N LYS A 27 -2.68 -6.35 -28.04
CA LYS A 27 -2.31 -5.21 -28.88
C LYS A 27 -3.55 -4.56 -29.46
N HIS A 28 -3.60 -3.24 -29.41
CA HIS A 28 -4.65 -2.42 -30.00
C HIS A 28 -4.06 -1.50 -31.07
N VAL A 29 -4.74 -1.36 -32.21
CA VAL A 29 -4.34 -0.38 -33.24
C VAL A 29 -5.08 0.92 -32.96
N SER A 30 -4.33 1.96 -32.67
CA SER A 30 -4.86 3.30 -32.45
C SER A 30 -5.50 3.84 -33.73
N ALA A 31 -6.72 4.37 -33.61
CA ALA A 31 -7.41 5.02 -34.73
C ALA A 31 -6.81 6.39 -35.08
N VAL A 32 -5.99 6.98 -34.20
CA VAL A 32 -5.43 8.33 -34.38
C VAL A 32 -4.19 8.31 -35.27
N ASP A 33 -3.32 7.33 -35.08
CA ASP A 33 -2.00 7.28 -35.74
C ASP A 33 -1.67 5.91 -36.35
N ASN A 34 -2.64 4.99 -36.37
CA ASN A 34 -2.54 3.64 -36.93
C ASN A 34 -1.38 2.79 -36.34
N LYS A 35 -0.87 3.18 -35.16
CA LYS A 35 0.19 2.43 -34.47
C LYS A 35 -0.40 1.34 -33.58
N LYS A 36 0.36 0.26 -33.40
CA LYS A 36 0.04 -0.83 -32.48
C LYS A 36 0.55 -0.50 -31.09
N TYR A 37 -0.36 -0.33 -30.15
CA TYR A 37 -0.08 -0.16 -28.73
C TYR A 37 -0.29 -1.48 -27.99
N GLN A 38 0.58 -1.77 -27.04
CA GLN A 38 0.35 -2.84 -26.08
C GLN A 38 -0.66 -2.35 -25.04
N VAL A 39 -1.66 -3.17 -24.76
CA VAL A 39 -2.68 -2.90 -23.74
C VAL A 39 -2.63 -4.04 -22.73
N GLU A 40 -2.62 -3.69 -21.46
CA GLU A 40 -2.72 -4.64 -20.34
C GLU A 40 -4.00 -4.34 -19.58
N ILE A 41 -4.82 -5.37 -19.36
CA ILE A 41 -6.01 -5.32 -18.52
C ILE A 41 -5.72 -6.19 -17.31
N GLN A 42 -5.86 -5.61 -16.12
CA GLN A 42 -5.69 -6.31 -14.86
C GLN A 42 -7.04 -6.49 -14.20
N VAL A 43 -7.46 -7.74 -14.03
CA VAL A 43 -8.70 -8.09 -13.35
C VAL A 43 -8.36 -8.52 -11.93
N ARG A 44 -8.97 -7.85 -10.94
CA ARG A 44 -8.72 -8.07 -9.51
C ARG A 44 -10.03 -8.01 -8.75
N THR A 45 -10.11 -8.74 -7.65
CA THR A 45 -11.12 -8.46 -6.62
C THR A 45 -10.82 -7.12 -5.94
N LYS A 46 -11.77 -6.60 -5.16
CA LYS A 46 -11.55 -5.38 -4.38
C LYS A 46 -10.44 -5.56 -3.34
N LEU A 47 -10.36 -6.72 -2.69
CA LEU A 47 -9.32 -6.99 -1.70
C LEU A 47 -7.93 -7.10 -2.33
N GLN A 48 -7.81 -7.71 -3.51
CA GLN A 48 -6.55 -7.75 -4.28
C GLN A 48 -6.14 -6.35 -4.76
N HIS A 49 -7.11 -5.52 -5.15
CA HIS A 49 -6.86 -4.11 -5.48
C HIS A 49 -6.38 -3.34 -4.25
N ALA A 50 -7.07 -3.46 -3.11
CA ALA A 50 -6.68 -2.83 -1.85
C ALA A 50 -5.27 -3.21 -1.38
N TRP A 51 -4.88 -4.48 -1.54
CA TRP A 51 -3.51 -4.94 -1.30
C TRP A 51 -2.50 -4.22 -2.20
N ALA A 52 -2.77 -4.16 -3.51
CA ALA A 52 -1.84 -3.54 -4.46
C ALA A 52 -1.74 -2.02 -4.28
N THR A 53 -2.85 -1.34 -4.02
CA THR A 53 -2.86 0.09 -3.69
C THR A 53 -2.05 0.35 -2.42
N SER A 54 -2.14 -0.54 -1.43
CA SER A 54 -1.34 -0.44 -0.20
C SER A 54 0.16 -0.64 -0.43
N VAL A 55 0.56 -1.51 -1.37
CA VAL A 55 1.96 -1.63 -1.81
C VAL A 55 2.45 -0.30 -2.37
N GLU A 56 1.67 0.34 -3.26
CA GLU A 56 2.04 1.63 -3.86
C GLU A 56 2.14 2.73 -2.80
N ILE A 57 1.20 2.79 -1.86
CA ILE A 57 1.26 3.73 -0.73
C ILE A 57 2.56 3.52 0.06
N VAL A 58 2.89 2.29 0.47
CA VAL A 58 4.12 2.04 1.22
C VAL A 58 5.36 2.40 0.37
N ASP A 59 5.34 2.11 -0.93
CA ASP A 59 6.41 2.47 -1.84
C ASP A 59 6.62 3.99 -1.91
N LEU A 60 5.57 4.82 -1.90
CA LEU A 60 5.70 6.28 -1.86
C LEU A 60 6.51 6.77 -0.65
N PHE A 61 6.21 6.21 0.52
CA PHE A 61 6.85 6.61 1.77
C PHE A 61 8.22 5.95 1.98
N THR A 62 8.43 4.74 1.46
CA THR A 62 9.68 3.99 1.65
C THR A 62 10.71 4.27 0.55
N LYS A 63 10.32 4.57 -0.70
CA LYS A 63 11.27 4.86 -1.79
C LYS A 63 12.18 6.06 -1.50
N GLN A 64 11.72 7.02 -0.71
CA GLN A 64 12.51 8.17 -0.26
C GLN A 64 13.54 7.82 0.83
N THR A 65 13.32 6.72 1.55
CA THR A 65 14.20 6.23 2.63
C THR A 65 15.29 5.26 2.14
N LEU A 66 15.18 4.78 0.88
CA LEU A 66 15.97 3.70 0.26
C LEU A 66 17.48 3.95 0.12
N LYS A 67 18.01 5.09 0.56
CA LYS A 67 19.48 5.25 0.69
C LYS A 67 20.03 4.53 1.93
N SER A 68 19.19 4.09 2.87
CA SER A 68 19.54 3.12 3.91
C SER A 68 18.80 1.81 3.64
N ASN A 69 19.53 0.76 3.28
CA ASN A 69 19.04 -0.57 2.88
C ASN A 69 18.33 -1.38 4.01
N ILE A 70 17.77 -0.70 5.01
CA ILE A 70 17.23 -1.27 6.26
C ILE A 70 15.70 -1.30 6.16
N GLY A 71 15.10 -2.47 6.31
CA GLY A 71 13.64 -2.66 6.39
C GLY A 71 12.92 -2.97 5.08
N GLN A 72 13.61 -2.92 3.92
CA GLN A 72 12.99 -3.28 2.63
C GLN A 72 12.54 -4.75 2.60
N GLN A 73 13.33 -5.67 3.17
CA GLN A 73 12.97 -7.08 3.22
C GLN A 73 11.77 -7.34 4.15
N ASP A 74 11.70 -6.64 5.28
CA ASP A 74 10.57 -6.79 6.21
C ASP A 74 9.25 -6.35 5.55
N TRP A 75 9.27 -5.27 4.76
CA TRP A 75 8.10 -4.83 3.99
C TRP A 75 7.70 -5.82 2.89
N LYS A 76 8.69 -6.36 2.15
CA LYS A 76 8.44 -7.42 1.16
C LYS A 76 7.81 -8.65 1.80
N ASP A 77 8.36 -9.11 2.92
CA ASP A 77 7.83 -10.25 3.66
C ASP A 77 6.43 -9.94 4.22
N PHE A 78 6.21 -8.72 4.69
CA PHE A 78 4.90 -8.30 5.20
C PHE A 78 3.83 -8.40 4.11
N PHE A 79 4.07 -7.82 2.93
CA PHE A 79 3.12 -7.87 1.82
C PHE A 79 2.93 -9.28 1.27
N LYS A 80 4.00 -10.07 1.22
CA LYS A 80 3.95 -11.50 0.88
C LYS A 80 2.97 -12.26 1.77
N TYR A 81 3.10 -12.15 3.10
CA TYR A 81 2.23 -12.87 4.02
C TYR A 81 0.83 -12.26 4.12
N ALA A 82 0.69 -10.94 3.96
CA ALA A 82 -0.62 -10.29 3.88
C ALA A 82 -1.41 -10.77 2.66
N GLY A 83 -0.78 -10.86 1.49
CA GLY A 83 -1.42 -11.35 0.27
C GLY A 83 -1.83 -12.83 0.38
N ASP A 84 -1.03 -13.62 1.09
CA ASP A 84 -1.34 -15.02 1.37
C ASP A 84 -2.53 -15.22 2.33
N GLU A 85 -2.66 -14.38 3.36
CA GLU A 85 -3.83 -14.40 4.24
C GLU A 85 -5.09 -13.83 3.57
N PHE A 86 -4.93 -12.88 2.64
CA PHE A 86 -6.05 -12.39 1.85
C PHE A 86 -6.57 -13.47 0.90
N ALA A 87 -5.67 -14.25 0.29
CA ALA A 87 -6.04 -15.41 -0.52
C ALA A 87 -6.90 -16.42 0.27
N ASN A 88 -6.55 -16.66 1.55
CA ASN A 88 -7.32 -17.50 2.46
C ASN A 88 -8.76 -16.99 2.68
N ILE A 89 -8.92 -15.67 2.86
CA ILE A 89 -10.23 -15.03 3.01
C ILE A 89 -11.08 -15.18 1.74
N GLU A 90 -10.44 -15.05 0.57
CA GLU A 90 -11.08 -15.18 -0.74
C GLU A 90 -11.38 -16.64 -1.14
N GLY A 91 -10.88 -17.62 -0.36
CA GLY A 91 -11.01 -19.04 -0.69
C GLY A 91 -10.15 -19.47 -1.87
N THR A 92 -9.04 -18.78 -2.12
CA THR A 92 -8.08 -19.06 -3.19
C THR A 92 -6.79 -19.68 -2.63
N PRO A 93 -5.93 -20.29 -3.47
CA PRO A 93 -4.75 -21.01 -2.98
C PRO A 93 -3.77 -20.14 -2.16
N LYS A 94 -3.35 -20.69 -1.01
CA LYS A 94 -2.23 -20.19 -0.21
C LYS A 94 -0.92 -20.82 -0.65
N ASN A 95 0.16 -20.07 -0.51
CA ASN A 95 1.53 -20.52 -0.70
C ASN A 95 2.22 -20.88 0.62
N PHE A 96 1.78 -20.32 1.76
CA PHE A 96 2.48 -20.46 3.04
C PHE A 96 1.54 -20.97 4.13
N HIS A 97 2.00 -21.95 4.91
CA HIS A 97 1.24 -22.49 6.04
C HIS A 97 1.35 -21.61 7.30
N ASP A 98 2.47 -20.90 7.46
CA ASP A 98 2.77 -20.07 8.63
C ASP A 98 2.53 -18.57 8.39
N SER A 99 1.87 -18.19 7.29
CA SER A 99 1.66 -16.80 6.89
C SER A 99 1.02 -15.95 7.98
N GLN A 100 0.03 -16.45 8.71
CA GLN A 100 -0.59 -15.73 9.83
C GLN A 100 0.42 -15.37 10.94
N ALA A 101 1.26 -16.32 11.35
CA ALA A 101 2.25 -16.09 12.42
C ALA A 101 3.34 -15.11 11.97
N GLN A 102 3.82 -15.26 10.73
CA GLN A 102 4.80 -14.33 10.15
C GLN A 102 4.22 -12.93 9.97
N LEU A 103 2.97 -12.84 9.52
CA LEU A 103 2.25 -11.58 9.35
C LEU A 103 2.08 -10.88 10.69
N ALA A 104 1.65 -11.58 11.75
CA ALA A 104 1.51 -11.01 13.09
C ALA A 104 2.85 -10.46 13.61
N ARG A 105 3.94 -11.23 13.47
CA ARG A 105 5.30 -10.79 13.83
C ARG A 105 5.70 -9.51 13.09
N LEU A 106 5.40 -9.42 11.79
CA LEU A 106 5.76 -8.27 10.96
C LEU A 106 4.87 -7.06 11.23
N ILE A 107 3.58 -7.27 11.53
CA ILE A 107 2.67 -6.21 11.98
C ILE A 107 3.24 -5.50 13.20
N SER A 108 3.70 -6.26 14.21
CA SER A 108 4.35 -5.72 15.40
C SER A 108 5.70 -5.07 15.08
N LYS A 109 6.58 -5.78 14.34
CA LYS A 109 7.94 -5.30 14.01
C LYS A 109 7.93 -3.98 13.25
N LEU A 110 7.04 -3.83 12.27
CA LEU A 110 6.95 -2.66 11.41
C LEU A 110 6.01 -1.58 11.95
N ASN A 111 5.31 -1.84 13.07
CA ASN A 111 4.27 -0.95 13.60
C ASN A 111 3.22 -0.57 12.52
N ILE A 112 2.73 -1.56 11.77
CA ILE A 112 1.93 -1.37 10.55
C ILE A 112 0.77 -0.40 10.75
N TYR A 113 -0.06 -0.61 11.78
CA TYR A 113 -1.24 0.24 12.01
C TYR A 113 -0.88 1.70 12.27
N LYS A 114 0.18 1.95 13.04
CA LYS A 114 0.65 3.32 13.33
C LYS A 114 1.19 3.99 12.07
N ARG A 115 1.98 3.26 11.26
CA ARG A 115 2.54 3.77 10.01
C ARG A 115 1.48 4.05 8.96
N PHE A 116 0.52 3.14 8.75
CA PHE A 116 -0.58 3.38 7.83
C PHE A 116 -1.48 4.53 8.27
N ASN A 117 -1.70 4.71 9.59
CA ASN A 117 -2.40 5.91 10.06
C ASN A 117 -1.63 7.19 9.72
N ALA A 118 -0.31 7.20 9.90
CA ALA A 118 0.51 8.34 9.52
C ALA A 118 0.49 8.60 8.01
N PHE A 119 0.58 7.56 7.19
CA PHE A 119 0.46 7.68 5.73
C PHE A 119 -0.89 8.29 5.33
N ARG A 120 -1.99 7.82 5.92
CA ARG A 120 -3.33 8.35 5.67
C ARG A 120 -3.44 9.83 6.05
N VAL A 121 -2.98 10.22 7.23
CA VAL A 121 -2.97 11.63 7.66
C VAL A 121 -2.13 12.47 6.70
N SER A 122 -0.98 11.97 6.27
CA SER A 122 -0.12 12.68 5.33
C SER A 122 -0.76 12.87 3.96
N LEU A 123 -1.35 11.83 3.40
CA LEU A 123 -2.02 11.90 2.12
C LEU A 123 -3.23 12.84 2.17
N ASN A 124 -4.06 12.76 3.24
CA ASN A 124 -5.18 13.68 3.46
C ASN A 124 -4.70 15.13 3.50
N PHE A 125 -3.67 15.42 4.29
CA PHE A 125 -3.14 16.78 4.43
C PHE A 125 -2.68 17.34 3.08
N ILE A 126 -1.94 16.53 2.31
CA ILE A 126 -1.44 16.92 0.98
C ILE A 126 -2.60 17.17 0.02
N ASP A 127 -3.60 16.29 -0.01
CA ASP A 127 -4.75 16.40 -0.91
C ASP A 127 -5.61 17.65 -0.63
N GLU A 128 -5.78 17.99 0.65
CA GLU A 128 -6.64 19.10 1.08
C GLU A 128 -5.93 20.47 1.09
N ASN A 129 -4.62 20.51 1.38
CA ASN A 129 -3.94 21.75 1.77
C ASN A 129 -2.78 22.15 0.85
N ILE A 130 -2.34 21.30 -0.07
CA ILE A 130 -1.12 21.55 -0.84
C ILE A 130 -1.37 21.47 -2.34
N SER A 131 -1.05 22.56 -3.04
CA SER A 131 -0.91 22.54 -4.50
C SER A 131 0.52 22.13 -4.88
N SER A 132 0.65 21.20 -5.82
CA SER A 132 1.93 20.59 -6.25
C SER A 132 2.96 21.55 -6.85
N HIS A 133 2.64 22.85 -6.98
CA HIS A 133 3.45 23.84 -7.67
C HIS A 133 4.45 24.56 -6.73
N GLU A 134 4.19 24.59 -5.41
CA GLU A 134 5.03 25.34 -4.45
C GLU A 134 5.96 24.46 -3.61
N HIS A 135 5.56 23.20 -3.36
CA HIS A 135 6.29 22.29 -2.49
C HIS A 135 6.48 20.93 -3.15
N ALA A 136 7.68 20.38 -3.01
CA ALA A 136 8.06 19.09 -3.58
C ALA A 136 8.00 17.96 -2.55
N TYR A 137 8.27 18.26 -1.27
CA TYR A 137 8.28 17.27 -0.20
C TYR A 137 7.45 17.71 1.00
N CYS A 138 6.81 16.73 1.66
CA CYS A 138 6.04 16.89 2.88
C CYS A 138 6.56 15.89 3.93
N LEU A 139 7.06 16.40 5.06
CA LEU A 139 7.40 15.61 6.24
C LEU A 139 6.31 15.80 7.28
N ILE A 140 5.80 14.70 7.81
CA ILE A 140 4.81 14.70 8.86
C ILE A 140 5.34 13.88 10.03
N LYS A 141 5.23 14.46 11.22
CA LYS A 141 5.45 13.78 12.51
C LYS A 141 4.11 13.67 13.21
N ILE A 142 3.76 12.50 13.72
CA ILE A 142 2.50 12.29 14.43
C ILE A 142 2.79 11.62 15.76
N ASP A 143 2.24 12.19 16.83
CA ASP A 143 2.08 11.48 18.08
C ASP A 143 0.74 10.72 18.07
N THR A 144 0.84 9.40 18.01
CA THR A 144 -0.30 8.49 17.87
C THR A 144 -1.16 8.37 19.13
N VAL A 145 -0.74 8.93 20.27
CA VAL A 145 -1.50 8.90 21.52
C VAL A 145 -2.32 10.18 21.67
N SER A 146 -1.68 11.33 21.44
CA SER A 146 -2.33 12.65 21.50
C SER A 146 -3.09 13.01 20.23
N ASN A 147 -2.92 12.25 19.13
CA ASN A 147 -3.44 12.57 17.80
C ASN A 147 -3.02 13.97 17.32
N THR A 148 -1.86 14.44 17.76
CA THR A 148 -1.28 15.70 17.29
C THR A 148 -0.19 15.42 16.26
N GLY A 149 0.01 16.36 15.34
CA GLY A 149 1.05 16.22 14.33
C GLY A 149 1.68 17.54 13.93
N GLU A 150 2.91 17.46 13.46
CA GLU A 150 3.67 18.56 12.90
C GLU A 150 3.86 18.29 11.40
N VAL A 151 3.66 19.33 10.58
CA VAL A 151 3.90 19.26 9.13
C VAL A 151 5.01 20.22 8.75
N PHE A 152 5.94 19.73 7.94
CA PHE A 152 7.01 20.52 7.36
C PHE A 152 7.01 20.35 5.85
N LEU A 153 6.98 21.47 5.13
CA LEU A 153 6.99 21.51 3.67
C LEU A 153 8.36 21.96 3.18
N PHE A 154 8.80 21.39 2.08
CA PHE A 154 10.10 21.68 1.47
C PHE A 154 9.96 21.79 -0.04
N SER A 155 10.66 22.76 -0.61
CA SER A 155 10.86 22.89 -2.05
C SER A 155 11.85 21.84 -2.58
N GLU A 156 11.97 21.74 -3.91
CA GLU A 156 12.90 20.81 -4.55
C GLU A 156 14.37 21.09 -4.17
N SER A 157 14.74 22.36 -4.02
CA SER A 157 16.10 22.77 -3.64
C SER A 157 16.44 22.38 -2.19
N GLU A 158 15.44 22.13 -1.35
CA GLU A 158 15.56 21.75 0.06
C GLU A 158 15.56 20.23 0.29
N ALA A 159 15.58 19.41 -0.76
CA ALA A 159 15.51 17.94 -0.65
C ALA A 159 16.52 17.32 0.34
N LYS A 160 17.75 17.88 0.40
CA LYS A 160 18.78 17.44 1.36
C LYS A 160 18.39 17.74 2.81
N GLU A 161 17.80 18.90 3.06
CA GLU A 161 17.34 19.31 4.40
C GLU A 161 16.10 18.51 4.82
N ALA A 162 15.16 18.28 3.90
CA ALA A 162 14.00 17.42 4.11
C ALA A 162 14.43 16.00 4.56
N THR A 163 15.39 15.41 3.84
CA THR A 163 15.96 14.09 4.18
C THR A 163 16.63 14.11 5.55
N LYS A 164 17.42 15.15 5.85
CA LYS A 164 18.12 15.29 7.14
C LYS A 164 17.13 15.39 8.30
N LYS A 165 16.09 16.21 8.18
CA LYS A 165 15.02 16.35 9.19
C LYS A 165 14.25 15.05 9.37
N TYR A 166 13.93 14.35 8.28
CA TYR A 166 13.29 13.04 8.35
C TYR A 166 14.13 12.02 9.11
N LEU A 167 15.43 11.91 8.81
CA LEU A 167 16.33 10.99 9.53
C LEU A 167 16.45 11.31 11.02
N ALA A 168 16.37 12.60 11.40
CA ALA A 168 16.30 12.99 12.81
C ALA A 168 14.98 12.56 13.45
N ALA A 169 13.85 12.77 12.77
CA ALA A 169 12.52 12.36 13.23
C ALA A 169 12.37 10.83 13.34
N GLU A 170 12.96 10.05 12.43
CA GLU A 170 12.98 8.58 12.52
C GLU A 170 13.78 8.11 13.73
N LYS A 171 14.92 8.74 14.04
CA LYS A 171 15.72 8.41 15.24
C LYS A 171 14.97 8.75 16.52
N GLU A 172 14.17 9.82 16.51
CA GLU A 172 13.28 10.19 17.61
C GLU A 172 12.16 9.15 17.77
N SER A 173 11.49 8.78 16.67
CA SER A 173 10.44 7.75 16.64
C SER A 173 10.94 6.37 17.07
N ALA A 174 12.21 6.05 16.79
CA ALA A 174 12.83 4.81 17.28
C ALA A 174 12.99 4.77 18.80
N LYS A 175 13.08 5.93 19.47
CA LYS A 175 13.17 6.06 20.93
C LYS A 175 11.81 6.27 21.58
N ASN A 176 10.85 6.84 20.85
CA ASN A 176 9.50 7.07 21.33
C ASN A 176 8.47 6.31 20.48
N PRO A 177 7.93 5.18 20.97
CA PRO A 177 6.96 4.37 20.24
C PRO A 177 5.64 5.08 19.91
N THR A 178 5.35 6.24 20.51
CA THR A 178 4.14 7.03 20.18
C THR A 178 4.34 7.86 18.92
N LEU A 179 5.59 8.19 18.57
CA LEU A 179 5.91 9.04 17.42
C LEU A 179 6.08 8.22 16.15
N VAL A 180 5.54 8.74 15.06
CA VAL A 180 5.73 8.22 13.71
C VAL A 180 6.08 9.38 12.79
N SER A 181 7.12 9.21 11.99
CA SER A 181 7.51 10.14 10.94
C SER A 181 7.31 9.56 9.54
N ALA A 182 6.90 10.41 8.61
CA ALA A 182 6.72 10.06 7.21
C ALA A 182 7.14 11.23 6.31
N LEU A 183 8.07 10.99 5.39
CA LEU A 183 8.47 11.94 4.35
C LEU A 183 7.96 11.44 2.99
N VAL A 184 7.31 12.30 2.23
CA VAL A 184 6.76 11.94 0.91
C VAL A 184 6.98 13.05 -0.11
N ASN A 185 7.20 12.65 -1.36
CA ASN A 185 7.23 13.55 -2.51
C ASN A 185 5.80 13.84 -2.97
N ILE A 186 5.42 15.12 -3.02
CA ILE A 186 4.04 15.56 -3.29
C ILE A 186 3.61 15.22 -4.72
N ALA A 187 4.48 15.34 -5.72
CA ALA A 187 4.15 14.97 -7.10
C ALA A 187 3.83 13.47 -7.22
N SER A 188 4.50 12.63 -6.43
CA SER A 188 4.24 11.19 -6.41
C SER A 188 2.87 10.85 -5.80
N VAL A 189 2.32 11.71 -4.94
CA VAL A 189 0.93 11.58 -4.42
C VAL A 189 -0.09 11.88 -5.53
N GLY A 190 0.18 12.88 -6.37
CA GLY A 190 -0.64 13.16 -7.56
C GLY A 190 -0.72 11.95 -8.49
N ASN A 191 0.42 11.34 -8.80
CA ASN A 191 0.48 10.12 -9.62
C ASN A 191 -0.28 8.94 -8.99
N LEU A 192 -0.21 8.77 -7.67
CA LEU A 192 -1.00 7.75 -6.96
C LEU A 192 -2.50 8.01 -7.14
N LYS A 193 -2.95 9.26 -6.96
CA LYS A 193 -4.35 9.63 -7.11
C LYS A 193 -4.87 9.37 -8.53
N GLU A 194 -4.04 9.65 -9.54
CA GLU A 194 -4.38 9.35 -10.94
C GLU A 194 -4.49 7.85 -11.22
N ALA A 195 -3.56 7.05 -10.69
CA ALA A 195 -3.54 5.60 -10.91
C ALA A 195 -4.56 4.85 -10.03
N PHE A 196 -4.84 5.34 -8.82
CA PHE A 196 -5.70 4.74 -7.80
C PHE A 196 -6.60 5.81 -7.16
N PRO A 197 -7.68 6.24 -7.85
CA PRO A 197 -8.54 7.33 -7.35
C PRO A 197 -9.17 7.09 -5.98
N ASN A 198 -9.36 5.81 -5.59
CA ASN A 198 -9.97 5.40 -4.33
C ASN A 198 -8.95 4.98 -3.26
N TYR A 199 -7.69 5.41 -3.36
CA TYR A 199 -6.60 4.93 -2.50
C TYR A 199 -6.84 5.05 -0.98
N PHE A 200 -7.64 6.03 -0.53
CA PHE A 200 -8.06 6.12 0.87
C PHE A 200 -9.00 4.98 1.29
N ALA A 201 -10.02 4.69 0.48
CA ALA A 201 -10.94 3.59 0.75
C ALA A 201 -10.24 2.24 0.66
N ASP A 202 -9.36 2.09 -0.33
CA ASP A 202 -8.56 0.88 -0.54
C ASP A 202 -7.61 0.61 0.63
N SER A 203 -6.89 1.63 1.11
CA SER A 203 -6.00 1.50 2.27
C SER A 203 -6.77 1.23 3.57
N THR A 204 -7.98 1.77 3.71
CA THR A 204 -8.87 1.47 4.84
C THR A 204 -9.29 0.01 4.82
N MET A 205 -9.79 -0.48 3.67
CA MET A 205 -10.16 -1.90 3.49
C MET A 205 -8.99 -2.84 3.80
N PHE A 206 -7.78 -2.49 3.34
CA PHE A 206 -6.57 -3.25 3.64
C PHE A 206 -6.32 -3.38 5.15
N ILE A 207 -6.37 -2.27 5.88
CA ILE A 207 -6.11 -2.24 7.32
C ILE A 207 -7.20 -2.95 8.12
N GLU A 208 -8.47 -2.74 7.79
CA GLU A 208 -9.59 -3.44 8.43
C GLU A 208 -9.50 -4.96 8.23
N THR A 209 -9.13 -5.39 7.01
CA THR A 209 -8.92 -6.81 6.72
C THR A 209 -7.77 -7.36 7.55
N LEU A 210 -6.63 -6.66 7.63
CA LEU A 210 -5.51 -7.07 8.49
C LEU A 210 -5.89 -7.16 9.97
N GLN A 211 -6.65 -6.20 10.49
CA GLN A 211 -7.14 -6.23 11.87
C GLN A 211 -8.03 -7.45 12.12
N SER A 212 -8.87 -7.82 11.16
CA SER A 212 -9.73 -9.01 11.29
C SER A 212 -8.94 -10.32 11.36
N ILE A 213 -7.82 -10.42 10.64
CA ILE A 213 -6.91 -11.58 10.65
C ILE A 213 -6.13 -11.64 11.97
N HIS A 214 -5.69 -10.48 12.47
CA HIS A 214 -4.85 -10.38 13.66
C HIS A 214 -5.65 -10.51 14.98
N SER A 215 -6.91 -10.07 15.00
CA SER A 215 -7.74 -10.03 16.23
C SER A 215 -8.40 -11.38 16.59
N TYR A 216 -8.35 -12.39 15.73
CA TYR A 216 -9.00 -13.69 15.96
C TYR A 216 -8.09 -14.88 15.61
N PRO A 217 -7.74 -15.75 16.57
CA PRO A 217 -7.21 -17.08 16.27
C PRO A 217 -8.33 -17.97 15.71
N LEU A 218 -8.20 -18.30 14.42
CA LEU A 218 -8.80 -19.37 13.63
C LEU A 218 -10.25 -19.82 13.91
N GLY A 219 -11.10 -19.66 12.88
CA GLY A 219 -12.21 -20.58 12.61
C GLY A 219 -13.54 -19.89 12.28
N PHE A 220 -13.84 -18.77 12.94
CA PHE A 220 -15.16 -18.15 12.87
C PHE A 220 -15.16 -16.81 12.11
N GLY A 221 -14.12 -15.99 12.29
CA GLY A 221 -14.04 -14.62 11.74
C GLY A 221 -13.93 -14.54 10.21
N ALA A 222 -13.13 -15.41 9.57
CA ALA A 222 -12.97 -15.42 8.12
C ALA A 222 -14.31 -15.64 7.38
N ARG A 223 -15.21 -16.47 7.94
CA ARG A 223 -16.56 -16.66 7.37
C ARG A 223 -17.47 -15.46 7.58
N ILE A 224 -17.31 -14.71 8.68
CA ILE A 224 -18.08 -13.50 8.96
C ILE A 224 -17.61 -12.36 8.07
N LEU A 225 -16.30 -12.13 7.96
CA LEU A 225 -15.74 -11.10 7.09
C LEU A 225 -16.02 -11.40 5.61
N ALA A 226 -15.83 -12.65 5.16
CA ALA A 226 -16.19 -13.03 3.78
C ALA A 226 -17.69 -12.90 3.52
N LYS A 227 -18.56 -13.15 4.52
CA LYS A 227 -20.00 -12.85 4.43
C LYS A 227 -20.28 -11.36 4.36
N TRP A 228 -19.60 -10.56 5.18
CA TRP A 228 -19.76 -9.11 5.22
C TRP A 228 -19.33 -8.48 3.90
N LEU A 229 -18.14 -8.82 3.38
CA LEU A 229 -17.64 -8.39 2.07
C LEU A 229 -18.66 -8.75 0.97
N LYS A 230 -19.08 -10.02 0.90
CA LYS A 230 -20.12 -10.44 -0.06
C LYS A 230 -21.46 -9.69 0.10
N SER A 231 -21.88 -9.39 1.33
CA SER A 231 -23.14 -8.67 1.59
C SER A 231 -23.07 -7.17 1.29
N ALA A 232 -21.88 -6.57 1.36
CA ALA A 232 -21.62 -5.19 1.00
C ALA A 232 -21.38 -4.99 -0.50
N GLY A 233 -21.51 -6.06 -1.30
CA GLY A 233 -21.18 -6.04 -2.73
C GLY A 233 -19.68 -5.86 -3.00
N LEU A 234 -18.83 -6.31 -2.07
CA LEU A 234 -17.37 -6.24 -2.13
C LEU A 234 -16.76 -7.60 -2.50
#